data_AF-A0ABD8B2X6-F1
#
_entry.id   AF-A0ABD8B2X6-F1
#
_cell.length_a   1.000
_cell.length_b   1.000
_cell.length_c   1.000
_cell.angle_alpha   90.00
_cell.angle_beta   90.00
_cell.angle_gamma   90.00
#
_symmetry.space_group_name_H-M   'P 1'
#
loop_
_entity.id
_entity.type
_entity.pdbx_description
1 polymer ?
#
loop_
_entity_poly.entity_id
_entity_poly.type
_entity_poly.pdbx_seq_one_letter_code
_entity_poly.pdbx_strand_id
1 'polypeptide(L)'
;MENFNRIMVTEQNIFAVPKDWLIIRYEHLQKKIKTSKDANQVFDFKREVGIIDGFFESNKEPQNLSEVDQDEVRIPKPLKSQYVPIVEARLDTHYQRMIRKTELGRDIKYASEFRAAMPKITASYNLSSGGSAGEYQSSTEQAVLKPFDRYERLQQELYDLEEDMYMMSSVVIPKLDSEQRELIEKRYFTKERVTDNLVMDVLCWHRAKYYRIKKATLLKIASELKLI
;
A
#
# COMPACT_ATOMS: atom_id res chain seq x y z
N MET A 1 -21.42 -27.96 -18.97
CA MET A 1 -20.28 -28.32 -18.09
C MET A 1 -20.58 -29.66 -17.41
N GLU A 2 -20.74 -30.76 -18.17
CA GLU A 2 -21.53 -31.90 -17.69
C GLU A 2 -20.76 -33.23 -17.46
N ASN A 3 -19.44 -33.29 -17.62
CA ASN A 3 -18.71 -34.57 -17.49
C ASN A 3 -17.64 -34.65 -16.39
N PHE A 4 -17.43 -33.60 -15.59
CA PHE A 4 -16.31 -33.54 -14.63
C PHE A 4 -16.49 -34.42 -13.38
N ASN A 5 -17.72 -34.85 -13.07
CA ASN A 5 -18.01 -35.73 -11.94
C ASN A 5 -17.47 -37.16 -12.10
N ARG A 6 -16.95 -37.52 -13.29
CA ARG A 6 -16.56 -38.89 -13.64
C ARG A 6 -15.06 -39.16 -13.62
N ILE A 7 -14.22 -38.14 -13.38
CA ILE A 7 -12.76 -38.34 -13.29
C ILE A 7 -12.46 -38.91 -11.90
N MET A 8 -11.87 -40.10 -11.86
CA MET A 8 -11.35 -40.72 -10.64
C MET A 8 -9.87 -40.34 -10.52
N VAL A 9 -9.49 -39.68 -9.43
CA VAL A 9 -8.10 -39.30 -9.19
C VAL A 9 -7.35 -40.50 -8.61
N THR A 10 -6.19 -40.81 -9.18
CA THR A 10 -5.29 -41.87 -8.77
C THR A 10 -3.87 -41.31 -8.65
N GLU A 11 -2.99 -42.02 -7.96
CA GLU A 11 -1.58 -41.63 -7.81
C GLU A 11 -0.87 -41.40 -9.15
N GLN A 12 -1.32 -42.09 -10.22
CA GLN A 12 -0.74 -42.00 -11.55
C GLN A 12 -1.23 -40.79 -12.36
N ASN A 13 -2.48 -40.35 -12.15
CA ASN A 13 -3.08 -39.31 -12.97
C ASN A 13 -3.08 -37.93 -12.31
N ILE A 14 -2.78 -37.85 -11.01
CA ILE A 14 -2.94 -36.63 -10.22
C ILE A 14 -2.15 -35.44 -10.78
N PHE A 15 -0.96 -35.68 -11.33
CA PHE A 15 -0.11 -34.65 -11.94
C PHE A 15 -0.66 -34.10 -13.27
N ALA A 16 -1.55 -34.85 -13.95
CA ALA A 16 -2.15 -34.45 -15.21
C ALA A 16 -3.49 -33.69 -15.03
N VAL A 17 -4.06 -33.70 -13.82
CA VAL A 17 -5.32 -33.03 -13.53
C VAL A 17 -5.06 -31.58 -13.08
N PRO A 18 -5.74 -30.56 -13.66
CA PRO A 18 -5.61 -29.18 -13.22
C PRO A 18 -5.93 -28.97 -11.73
N LYS A 19 -5.20 -28.10 -11.03
CA LYS A 19 -5.36 -27.83 -9.59
C LYS A 19 -6.79 -27.43 -9.22
N ASP A 20 -7.40 -26.53 -9.98
CA ASP A 20 -8.77 -26.07 -9.74
C ASP A 20 -9.78 -27.23 -9.76
N TRP A 21 -9.51 -28.26 -10.55
CA TRP A 21 -10.37 -29.43 -10.66
C TRP A 21 -10.16 -30.40 -9.51
N LEU A 22 -8.94 -30.51 -8.99
CA LEU A 22 -8.65 -31.28 -7.78
C LEU A 22 -9.38 -30.68 -6.57
N ILE A 23 -9.44 -29.35 -6.45
CA ILE A 23 -10.18 -28.65 -5.37
C ILE A 23 -11.68 -28.96 -5.45
N ILE A 24 -12.29 -28.81 -6.63
CA ILE A 24 -13.73 -29.09 -6.81
C ILE A 24 -14.02 -30.57 -6.51
N ARG A 25 -13.17 -31.49 -6.99
CA ARG A 25 -13.30 -32.93 -6.75
C ARG A 25 -13.19 -33.26 -5.27
N TYR A 26 -12.24 -32.64 -4.57
CA TYR A 26 -12.03 -32.80 -3.14
C TYR A 26 -13.28 -32.45 -2.33
N GLU A 27 -13.88 -31.28 -2.59
CA GLU A 27 -15.13 -30.87 -1.92
C GLU A 27 -16.28 -31.84 -2.20
N HIS A 28 -16.36 -32.36 -3.43
CA HIS A 28 -17.39 -33.33 -3.82
C HIS A 28 -17.21 -34.67 -3.10
N LEU A 29 -15.98 -35.17 -2.98
CA LEU A 29 -15.68 -36.40 -2.25
C LEU A 29 -15.99 -36.25 -0.77
N GLN A 30 -15.61 -35.12 -0.15
CA GLN A 30 -15.95 -34.85 1.25
C GLN A 30 -17.46 -34.83 1.49
N LYS A 31 -18.24 -34.24 0.57
CA LYS A 31 -19.71 -34.27 0.64
C LYS A 31 -20.22 -35.71 0.52
N LYS A 32 -19.75 -36.48 -0.48
CA LYS A 32 -20.16 -37.87 -0.70
C LYS A 32 -19.82 -38.83 0.45
N ILE A 33 -18.69 -38.63 1.12
CA ILE A 33 -18.32 -39.38 2.33
C ILE A 33 -19.36 -39.17 3.44
N LYS A 34 -19.92 -37.96 3.55
CA LYS A 34 -20.94 -37.63 4.56
C LYS A 34 -22.32 -38.17 4.19
N THR A 35 -22.66 -38.25 2.90
CA THR A 35 -23.99 -38.70 2.44
C THR A 35 -24.09 -40.19 2.13
N SER A 36 -22.98 -40.87 1.82
CA SER A 36 -23.01 -42.27 1.43
C SER A 36 -23.17 -43.20 2.64
N LYS A 37 -24.01 -44.23 2.48
CA LYS A 37 -24.24 -45.28 3.48
C LYS A 37 -23.45 -46.56 3.18
N ASP A 38 -22.83 -46.66 2.02
CA ASP A 38 -22.07 -47.82 1.58
C ASP A 38 -20.60 -47.72 2.06
N ALA A 39 -20.21 -48.63 2.95
CA ALA A 39 -18.89 -48.63 3.58
C ALA A 39 -17.74 -48.78 2.57
N ASN A 40 -17.95 -49.56 1.49
CA ASN A 40 -16.93 -49.80 0.48
C ASN A 40 -16.67 -48.53 -0.34
N GLN A 41 -17.73 -47.82 -0.74
CA GLN A 41 -17.60 -46.56 -1.46
C GLN A 41 -16.97 -45.46 -0.62
N VAL A 42 -17.32 -45.41 0.68
CA VAL A 42 -16.71 -44.44 1.61
C VAL A 42 -15.21 -44.70 1.75
N PHE A 43 -14.78 -45.96 1.77
CA PHE A 43 -13.37 -46.31 1.80
C PHE A 43 -12.63 -45.81 0.55
N ASP A 44 -13.19 -46.06 -0.63
CA ASP A 44 -12.61 -45.59 -1.90
C ASP A 44 -12.52 -44.07 -1.98
N PHE A 45 -13.56 -43.35 -1.54
CA PHE A 45 -13.53 -41.88 -1.49
C PHE A 45 -12.49 -41.35 -0.52
N LYS A 46 -12.32 -41.97 0.65
CA LYS A 46 -11.28 -41.58 1.62
C LYS A 46 -9.88 -41.80 1.06
N ARG A 47 -9.67 -42.89 0.31
CA ARG A 47 -8.41 -43.15 -0.37
C ARG A 47 -8.11 -42.08 -1.42
N GLU A 48 -9.09 -41.74 -2.26
CA GLU A 48 -8.95 -40.68 -3.28
C GLU A 48 -8.64 -39.31 -2.64
N VAL A 49 -9.32 -38.97 -1.53
CA VAL A 49 -9.07 -37.76 -0.74
C VAL A 49 -7.62 -37.74 -0.22
N GLY A 50 -7.12 -38.85 0.33
CA GLY A 50 -5.74 -38.92 0.83
C GLY A 50 -4.68 -38.70 -0.24
N ILE A 51 -4.93 -39.15 -1.49
CA ILE A 51 -4.03 -38.90 -2.63
C ILE A 51 -4.02 -37.41 -2.98
N ILE A 52 -5.19 -36.76 -2.98
CA ILE A 52 -5.31 -35.32 -3.25
C ILE A 52 -4.64 -34.48 -2.16
N ASP A 53 -4.85 -34.82 -0.89
CA ASP A 53 -4.21 -34.14 0.25
C ASP A 53 -2.68 -34.27 0.19
N GLY A 54 -2.16 -35.48 -0.02
CA GLY A 54 -0.71 -35.71 -0.15
C GLY A 54 -0.07 -34.97 -1.33
N PHE A 55 -0.82 -34.77 -2.43
CA PHE A 55 -0.37 -33.94 -3.55
C PHE A 55 -0.36 -32.45 -3.22
N PHE A 56 -1.33 -31.93 -2.48
CA PHE A 56 -1.33 -30.55 -2.03
C PHE A 56 -0.23 -30.27 -1.01
N GLU A 57 0.04 -31.21 -0.10
CA GLU A 57 1.15 -31.14 0.85
C GLU A 57 2.51 -31.14 0.14
N SER A 58 2.69 -32.02 -0.85
CA SER A 58 3.95 -32.14 -1.61
C SER A 58 4.19 -30.97 -2.58
N ASN A 59 3.13 -30.32 -3.07
CA ASN A 59 3.22 -29.18 -3.99
C ASN A 59 2.94 -27.82 -3.32
N LYS A 60 3.14 -27.71 -2.00
CA LYS A 60 3.21 -26.40 -1.33
C LYS A 60 4.46 -25.65 -1.83
N GLU A 61 4.39 -25.07 -3.02
CA GLU A 61 5.20 -23.89 -3.33
C GLU A 61 4.89 -22.81 -2.27
N PRO A 62 5.87 -22.01 -1.85
CA PRO A 62 5.68 -20.92 -0.89
C PRO A 62 4.91 -19.77 -1.56
N GLN A 63 3.62 -19.99 -1.80
CA GLN A 63 2.69 -19.00 -2.29
C GLN A 63 1.69 -18.70 -1.18
N ASN A 64 1.89 -17.55 -0.55
CA ASN A 64 0.87 -16.73 0.12
C ASN A 64 -0.21 -17.53 0.85
N LEU A 65 0.12 -17.88 2.09
CA LEU A 65 -0.77 -18.42 3.13
C LEU A 65 -2.19 -17.87 3.00
N SER A 66 -3.06 -18.71 2.43
CA SER A 66 -4.51 -18.61 2.54
C SER A 66 -4.91 -18.72 4.01
N GLU A 67 -5.98 -18.01 4.37
CA GLU A 67 -6.49 -17.67 5.71
C GLU A 67 -6.75 -18.82 6.70
N VAL A 68 -6.34 -20.07 6.40
CA VAL A 68 -6.70 -21.29 7.14
C VAL A 68 -5.55 -21.87 7.98
N ASP A 69 -4.28 -21.62 7.64
CA ASP A 69 -3.13 -22.21 8.37
C ASP A 69 -2.57 -21.31 9.51
N GLN A 70 -3.28 -20.25 9.91
CA GLN A 70 -2.85 -19.36 11.01
C GLN A 70 -3.35 -19.77 12.41
N ASP A 71 -4.14 -20.84 12.53
CA ASP A 71 -4.69 -21.26 13.84
C ASP A 71 -3.69 -22.02 14.72
N GLU A 72 -2.53 -22.43 14.19
CA GLU A 72 -1.48 -23.13 14.98
C GLU A 72 -0.56 -22.18 15.75
N VAL A 73 -0.51 -20.89 15.38
CA VAL A 73 0.20 -19.85 16.14
C VAL A 73 -0.83 -18.87 16.65
N ARG A 74 -1.09 -18.87 17.97
CA ARG A 74 -2.01 -17.93 18.65
C ARG A 74 -1.49 -16.47 18.62
N ILE A 75 -1.15 -15.93 17.46
CA ILE A 75 -0.93 -14.50 17.27
C ILE A 75 -2.33 -13.89 17.12
N PRO A 76 -2.77 -13.04 18.06
CA PRO A 76 -4.07 -12.40 17.94
C PRO A 76 -4.10 -11.56 16.65
N LYS A 77 -5.05 -11.86 15.75
CA LYS A 77 -5.27 -11.05 14.55
C LYS A 77 -5.60 -9.62 15.00
N PRO A 78 -4.86 -8.60 14.55
CA PRO A 78 -5.13 -7.23 14.97
C PRO A 78 -6.54 -6.82 14.54
N LEU A 79 -7.28 -6.23 15.47
CA LEU A 79 -8.66 -5.86 15.22
C LEU A 79 -8.69 -4.72 14.20
N LYS A 80 -9.69 -4.71 13.31
CA LYS A 80 -9.92 -3.64 12.34
C LYS A 80 -9.96 -2.25 12.98
N SER A 81 -10.50 -2.16 14.20
CA SER A 81 -10.56 -0.92 14.98
C SER A 81 -9.19 -0.36 15.36
N GLN A 82 -8.14 -1.18 15.40
CA GLN A 82 -6.81 -0.77 15.82
C GLN A 82 -6.02 -0.14 14.68
N TYR A 83 -5.99 -0.78 13.50
CA TYR A 83 -5.13 -0.33 12.41
C TYR A 83 -5.80 0.64 11.44
N VAL A 84 -7.12 0.54 11.21
CA VAL A 84 -7.79 1.37 10.20
C VAL A 84 -7.66 2.87 10.47
N PRO A 85 -7.91 3.39 11.69
CA PRO A 85 -7.77 4.83 11.96
C PRO A 85 -6.33 5.32 11.75
N ILE A 86 -5.33 4.48 12.07
CA ILE A 86 -3.91 4.80 11.88
C ILE A 86 -3.59 4.90 10.40
N VAL A 87 -4.05 3.93 9.60
CA VAL A 87 -3.85 3.93 8.15
C VAL A 87 -4.53 5.13 7.50
N GLU A 88 -5.78 5.42 7.86
CA GLU A 88 -6.52 6.58 7.33
C GLU A 88 -5.80 7.90 7.69
N ALA A 89 -5.36 8.06 8.94
CA ALA A 89 -4.59 9.24 9.35
C ALA A 89 -3.26 9.38 8.59
N ARG A 90 -2.57 8.26 8.31
CA ARG A 90 -1.32 8.26 7.53
C ARG A 90 -1.56 8.63 6.06
N LEU A 91 -2.66 8.17 5.46
CA LEU A 91 -3.06 8.56 4.11
C LEU A 91 -3.43 10.04 4.03
N ASP A 92 -4.20 10.55 4.99
CA ASP A 92 -4.54 11.98 5.10
C ASP A 92 -3.25 12.83 5.25
N THR A 93 -2.35 12.43 6.13
CA THR A 93 -1.04 13.12 6.33
C THR A 93 -0.21 13.09 5.06
N HIS A 94 -0.15 11.95 4.37
CA HIS A 94 0.57 11.82 3.11
C HIS A 94 -0.01 12.74 2.04
N TYR A 95 -1.34 12.85 1.94
CA TYR A 95 -1.99 13.76 1.01
C TYR A 95 -1.68 15.23 1.31
N GLN A 96 -1.69 15.63 2.59
CA GLN A 96 -1.30 16.98 2.99
C GLN A 96 0.17 17.27 2.64
N ARG A 97 1.07 16.31 2.86
CA ARG A 97 2.48 16.41 2.46
C ARG A 97 2.62 16.52 0.94
N MET A 98 1.84 15.78 0.15
CA MET A 98 1.81 15.93 -1.31
C MET A 98 1.41 17.35 -1.72
N ILE A 99 0.36 17.92 -1.13
CA ILE A 99 -0.05 19.31 -1.41
C ILE A 99 1.09 20.26 -1.04
N ARG A 100 1.65 20.14 0.16
CA ARG A 100 2.75 20.98 0.63
C ARG A 100 3.98 20.88 -0.28
N LYS A 101 4.33 19.68 -0.76
CA LYS A 101 5.39 19.46 -1.74
C LYS A 101 5.15 20.26 -3.02
N THR A 102 3.92 20.25 -3.54
CA THR A 102 3.59 21.02 -4.75
C THR A 102 3.66 22.53 -4.53
N GLU A 103 3.31 23.00 -3.33
CA GLU A 103 3.45 24.42 -2.94
C GLU A 103 4.91 24.82 -2.82
N LEU A 104 5.72 24.04 -2.10
CA LEU A 104 7.16 24.24 -1.96
C LEU A 104 7.86 24.26 -3.32
N GLY A 105 7.48 23.37 -4.24
CA GLY A 105 8.01 23.37 -5.60
C GLY A 105 7.75 24.69 -6.35
N ARG A 106 6.58 25.31 -6.14
CA ARG A 106 6.29 26.65 -6.69
C ARG A 106 7.11 27.72 -6.00
N ASP A 107 7.19 27.70 -4.68
CA ASP A 107 7.92 28.69 -3.89
C ASP A 107 9.43 28.68 -4.20
N ILE A 108 10.03 27.50 -4.35
CA ILE A 108 11.43 27.32 -4.75
C ILE A 108 11.65 27.86 -6.16
N LYS A 109 10.72 27.61 -7.09
CA LYS A 109 10.79 28.15 -8.45
C LYS A 109 10.74 29.68 -8.47
N TYR A 110 9.82 30.29 -7.71
CA TYR A 110 9.77 31.75 -7.59
C TYR A 110 11.02 32.33 -6.91
N ALA A 111 11.54 31.66 -5.87
CA ALA A 111 12.76 32.08 -5.19
C ALA A 111 14.01 31.96 -6.08
N SER A 112 14.08 30.94 -6.94
CA SER A 112 15.19 30.76 -7.88
C SER A 112 15.17 31.80 -9.00
N GLU A 113 13.99 32.11 -9.55
CA GLU A 113 13.80 33.19 -10.54
C GLU A 113 14.18 34.54 -9.95
N PHE A 114 13.76 34.84 -8.71
CA PHE A 114 14.16 36.05 -8.00
C PHE A 114 15.68 36.13 -7.78
N ARG A 115 16.32 35.00 -7.40
CA ARG A 115 17.77 34.92 -7.24
C ARG A 115 18.52 35.15 -8.56
N ALA A 116 17.99 34.64 -9.67
CA ALA A 116 18.58 34.84 -10.99
C ALA A 116 18.47 36.29 -11.48
N ALA A 117 17.40 36.99 -11.10
CA ALA A 117 17.19 38.40 -11.41
C ALA A 117 18.03 39.36 -10.55
N MET A 118 18.55 38.91 -9.40
CA MET A 118 19.46 39.73 -8.60
C MET A 118 20.80 39.91 -9.35
N PRO A 119 21.27 41.17 -9.53
CA PRO A 119 22.57 41.40 -10.13
C PRO A 119 23.66 40.72 -9.30
N LYS A 120 24.60 40.04 -9.97
CA LYS A 120 25.78 39.46 -9.31
C LYS A 120 26.66 40.61 -8.81
N ILE A 121 26.43 41.05 -7.58
CA ILE A 121 27.23 42.10 -6.97
C ILE A 121 28.60 41.49 -6.66
N THR A 122 29.62 41.86 -7.43
CA THR A 122 31.03 41.61 -7.06
C THR A 122 31.32 42.43 -5.81
N ALA A 123 31.40 41.77 -4.67
CA ALA A 123 31.72 42.37 -3.39
C ALA A 123 33.04 43.17 -3.51
N SER A 124 32.95 44.49 -3.41
CA SER A 124 34.10 45.37 -3.27
C SER A 124 34.44 45.43 -1.78
N TYR A 125 35.26 44.50 -1.29
CA TYR A 125 35.73 44.52 0.08
C TYR A 125 36.72 45.67 0.28
N ASN A 126 36.25 46.82 0.76
CA ASN A 126 37.11 47.71 1.52
C ASN A 126 37.09 47.24 2.98
N LEU A 127 38.03 46.37 3.31
CA LEU A 127 38.33 45.95 4.69
C LEU A 127 38.95 47.13 5.45
N SER A 128 38.12 48.01 6.01
CA SER A 128 38.53 48.90 7.10
C SER A 128 38.32 48.17 8.42
N SER A 129 39.43 47.87 9.09
CA SER A 129 39.50 47.25 10.40
C SER A 129 39.08 48.22 11.52
N GLY A 130 38.48 47.66 12.56
CA GLY A 130 38.43 48.29 13.90
C GLY A 130 37.01 48.64 14.37
N GLY A 131 36.44 47.80 15.23
CA GLY A 131 35.23 48.16 15.96
C GLY A 131 34.60 46.99 16.70
N SER A 132 34.62 47.07 18.02
CA SER A 132 34.13 46.07 18.97
C SER A 132 32.61 45.84 18.89
N ALA A 133 32.20 44.59 19.07
CA ALA A 133 30.92 44.09 19.60
C ALA A 133 29.64 44.91 19.28
N GLY A 134 28.95 44.49 18.23
CA GLY A 134 27.58 44.91 17.92
C GLY A 134 27.26 44.59 16.46
N GLU A 135 26.44 43.57 16.22
CA GLU A 135 26.04 43.08 14.90
C GLU A 135 25.23 44.14 14.12
N TYR A 136 25.91 45.16 13.59
CA TYR A 136 25.33 46.02 12.57
C TYR A 136 25.43 45.30 11.23
N GLN A 137 24.61 44.26 11.04
CA GLN A 137 24.34 43.79 9.68
C GLN A 137 23.66 44.95 8.95
N SER A 138 24.30 45.46 7.90
CA SER A 138 23.76 46.56 7.11
C SER A 138 22.36 46.16 6.61
N SER A 139 21.39 47.07 6.64
CA SER A 139 20.02 46.81 6.13
C SER A 139 20.06 46.30 4.68
N THR A 140 21.09 46.71 3.94
CA THR A 140 21.39 46.28 2.57
C THR A 140 21.90 44.84 2.52
N GLU A 141 22.79 44.44 3.44
CA GLU A 141 23.25 43.05 3.55
C GLU A 141 22.12 42.12 3.95
N GLN A 142 21.29 42.50 4.93
CA GLN A 142 20.10 41.72 5.28
C GLN A 142 19.09 41.61 4.15
N ALA A 143 18.88 42.68 3.37
CA ALA A 143 17.97 42.64 2.22
C ALA A 143 18.48 41.69 1.13
N VAL A 144 19.80 41.56 0.98
CA VAL A 144 20.42 40.64 0.02
C VAL A 144 20.47 39.21 0.54
N LEU A 145 20.76 38.97 1.83
CA LEU A 145 20.91 37.62 2.40
C LEU A 145 19.57 36.91 2.66
N LYS A 146 18.51 37.63 3.07
CA LYS A 146 17.20 37.05 3.38
C LYS A 146 16.61 36.15 2.26
N PRO A 147 16.70 36.53 0.97
CA PRO A 147 16.29 35.66 -0.14
C PRO A 147 17.10 34.37 -0.27
N PHE A 148 18.42 34.38 0.00
CA PHE A 148 19.26 33.18 -0.07
C PHE A 148 18.95 32.23 1.08
N ASP A 149 18.88 32.75 2.31
CA ASP A 149 18.50 31.96 3.49
C ASP A 149 17.10 31.35 3.30
N ARG A 150 16.17 32.09 2.70
CA ARG A 150 14.83 31.59 2.39
C ARG A 150 14.88 30.43 1.38
N TYR A 151 15.68 30.56 0.33
CA TYR A 151 15.82 29.50 -0.68
C TYR A 151 16.40 28.22 -0.09
N GLU A 152 17.48 28.32 0.69
CA GLU A 152 18.09 27.17 1.35
C GLU A 152 17.14 26.50 2.34
N ARG A 153 16.40 27.28 3.14
CA ARG A 153 15.37 26.74 4.05
C ARG A 153 14.27 25.99 3.31
N LEU A 154 13.80 26.52 2.17
CA LEU A 154 12.76 25.86 1.37
C LEU A 154 13.28 24.55 0.75
N GLN A 155 14.55 24.51 0.32
CA GLN A 155 15.17 23.28 -0.18
C GLN A 155 15.32 22.23 0.91
N GLN A 156 15.72 22.65 2.11
CA GLN A 156 15.82 21.75 3.26
C GLN A 156 14.45 21.20 3.66
N GLU A 157 13.42 22.06 3.75
CA GLU A 157 12.05 21.64 4.04
C GLU A 157 11.54 20.64 2.99
N LEU A 158 11.84 20.86 1.70
CA LEU A 158 11.48 19.92 0.64
C LEU A 158 12.16 18.56 0.84
N TYR A 159 13.45 18.54 1.17
CA TYR A 159 14.21 17.32 1.41
C TYR A 159 13.64 16.52 2.59
N ASP A 160 13.42 17.20 3.72
CA ASP A 160 12.86 16.58 4.93
C ASP A 160 11.47 15.98 4.63
N LEU A 161 10.65 16.71 3.86
CA LEU A 161 9.32 16.27 3.46
C LEU A 161 9.36 15.06 2.51
N GLU A 162 10.33 15.01 1.59
CA GLU A 162 10.52 13.86 0.69
C GLU A 162 10.93 12.60 1.45
N GLU A 163 11.84 12.73 2.43
CA GLU A 163 12.21 11.63 3.33
C GLU A 163 10.99 11.12 4.10
N ASP A 164 10.20 12.04 4.65
CA ASP A 164 8.98 11.76 5.39
C ASP A 164 7.91 11.01 4.55
N MET A 165 7.85 11.29 3.26
CA MET A 165 6.90 10.68 2.33
C MET A 165 7.38 9.34 1.76
N TYR A 166 8.69 9.07 1.81
CA TYR A 166 9.35 7.98 1.11
C TYR A 166 8.67 6.63 1.30
N MET A 167 8.33 6.27 2.54
CA MET A 167 7.67 4.99 2.84
C MET A 167 6.35 4.84 2.09
N MET A 168 5.51 5.87 2.09
CA MET A 168 4.19 5.78 1.46
C MET A 168 4.30 5.87 -0.08
N SER A 169 5.10 6.80 -0.60
CA SER A 169 5.23 7.03 -2.05
C SER A 169 5.97 5.92 -2.78
N SER A 170 7.02 5.37 -2.17
CA SER A 170 7.96 4.48 -2.85
C SER A 170 7.78 3.01 -2.48
N VAL A 171 7.21 2.71 -1.31
CA VAL A 171 7.04 1.33 -0.83
C VAL A 171 5.57 0.90 -0.85
N VAL A 172 4.69 1.68 -0.22
CA VAL A 172 3.28 1.26 -0.02
C VAL A 172 2.45 1.41 -1.29
N ILE A 173 2.35 2.62 -1.85
CA ILE A 173 1.47 2.92 -3.00
C ILE A 173 1.83 2.09 -4.26
N PRO A 174 3.11 1.85 -4.59
CA PRO A 174 3.48 1.06 -5.77
C PRO A 174 3.06 -0.41 -5.67
N LYS A 175 3.01 -0.97 -4.47
CA LYS A 175 2.62 -2.37 -4.24
C LYS A 175 1.11 -2.60 -4.35
N LEU A 176 0.30 -1.55 -4.30
CA LEU A 176 -1.15 -1.65 -4.45
C LEU A 176 -1.54 -1.92 -5.90
N ASP A 177 -2.60 -2.70 -6.06
CA ASP A 177 -3.15 -3.02 -7.38
C ASP A 177 -3.82 -1.78 -7.98
N SER A 178 -4.05 -1.79 -9.30
CA SER A 178 -4.65 -0.64 -10.01
C SER A 178 -5.96 -0.16 -9.38
N GLU A 179 -6.89 -1.09 -9.11
CA GLU A 179 -8.17 -0.76 -8.46
C GLU A 179 -7.96 -0.21 -7.03
N GLN A 180 -7.01 -0.76 -6.28
CA GLN A 180 -6.73 -0.32 -4.90
C GLN A 180 -6.17 1.11 -4.87
N ARG A 181 -5.28 1.43 -5.83
CA ARG A 181 -4.70 2.76 -6.00
C ARG A 181 -5.77 3.78 -6.39
N GLU A 182 -6.61 3.43 -7.34
CA GLU A 182 -7.73 4.28 -7.78
C GLU A 182 -8.69 4.58 -6.62
N LEU A 183 -9.02 3.56 -5.82
CA LEU A 183 -9.82 3.74 -4.61
C LEU A 183 -9.17 4.75 -3.65
N ILE A 184 -7.87 4.64 -3.39
CA ILE A 184 -7.18 5.56 -2.48
C ILE A 184 -7.18 6.98 -3.01
N GLU A 185 -6.89 7.15 -4.30
CA GLU A 185 -6.83 8.44 -4.94
C GLU A 185 -8.18 9.16 -4.84
N LYS A 186 -9.27 8.48 -5.18
CA LYS A 186 -10.63 9.06 -5.12
C LYS A 186 -11.16 9.23 -3.69
N ARG A 187 -10.71 8.41 -2.74
CA ARG A 187 -11.24 8.42 -1.36
C ARG A 187 -10.46 9.34 -0.44
N TYR A 188 -9.14 9.26 -0.46
CA TYR A 188 -8.25 9.89 0.51
C TYR A 188 -7.43 11.03 -0.09
N PHE A 189 -7.13 11.00 -1.40
CA PHE A 189 -6.37 12.08 -2.04
C PHE A 189 -7.27 13.17 -2.62
N THR A 190 -8.25 13.59 -1.81
CA THR A 190 -9.20 14.65 -2.17
C THR A 190 -9.27 15.66 -1.02
N LYS A 191 -9.39 16.95 -1.37
CA LYS A 191 -9.46 18.04 -0.38
C LYS A 191 -10.68 17.91 0.55
N GLU A 192 -11.79 17.44 0.01
CA GLU A 192 -13.02 17.22 0.75
C GLU A 192 -13.20 15.75 1.11
N ARG A 193 -13.72 15.49 2.31
CA ARG A 193 -14.08 14.14 2.73
C ARG A 193 -15.32 13.69 1.95
N VAL A 194 -15.07 12.95 0.88
CA VAL A 194 -16.11 12.34 0.05
C VAL A 194 -16.87 11.29 0.87
N THR A 195 -18.12 10.96 0.53
CA THR A 195 -18.85 9.84 1.14
C THR A 195 -18.57 8.53 0.40
N ASP A 196 -18.73 7.38 1.08
CA ASP A 196 -18.50 6.07 0.43
C ASP A 196 -19.41 5.90 -0.80
N ASN A 197 -20.64 6.41 -0.76
CA ASN A 197 -21.59 6.36 -1.87
C ASN A 197 -21.08 7.12 -3.11
N LEU A 198 -20.60 8.35 -2.92
CA LEU A 198 -20.09 9.13 -4.05
C LEU A 198 -18.84 8.50 -4.66
N VAL A 199 -17.97 7.89 -3.84
CA VAL A 199 -16.81 7.14 -4.36
C VAL A 199 -17.26 5.91 -5.16
N MET A 200 -18.29 5.18 -4.70
CA MET A 200 -18.85 4.05 -5.44
C MET A 200 -19.43 4.48 -6.79
N ASP A 201 -20.13 5.61 -6.83
CA ASP A 201 -20.72 6.16 -8.04
C ASP A 201 -19.63 6.58 -9.04
N VAL A 202 -18.59 7.27 -8.58
CA VAL A 202 -17.45 7.71 -9.42
C VAL A 202 -16.68 6.52 -10.00
N LEU A 203 -16.50 5.44 -9.24
CA LEU A 203 -15.78 4.24 -9.67
C LEU A 203 -16.68 3.25 -10.43
N CYS A 204 -17.99 3.51 -10.53
CA CYS A 204 -18.98 2.58 -11.07
C CYS A 204 -18.93 1.19 -10.39
N TRP A 205 -18.67 1.14 -9.08
CA TRP A 205 -18.55 -0.11 -8.33
C TRP A 205 -19.80 -0.43 -7.51
N HIS A 206 -20.19 -1.70 -7.50
CA HIS A 206 -21.24 -2.17 -6.60
C HIS A 206 -20.75 -2.22 -5.15
N ARG A 207 -21.67 -2.06 -4.19
CA ARG A 207 -21.38 -2.01 -2.74
C ARG A 207 -20.50 -3.17 -2.25
N ALA A 208 -20.80 -4.39 -2.69
CA ALA A 208 -20.03 -5.57 -2.30
C ALA A 208 -18.57 -5.52 -2.80
N LYS A 209 -18.37 -5.12 -4.07
CA LYS A 209 -17.03 -4.94 -4.66
C LYS A 209 -16.26 -3.86 -3.90
N TYR A 210 -16.89 -2.71 -3.65
CA TYR A 210 -16.27 -1.59 -2.94
C TYR A 210 -15.75 -1.98 -1.55
N TYR A 211 -16.59 -2.57 -0.69
CA TYR A 211 -16.14 -2.93 0.66
C TYR A 211 -15.12 -4.06 0.68
N ARG A 212 -15.18 -4.98 -0.28
CA ARG A 212 -14.15 -6.02 -0.45
C ARG A 212 -12.79 -5.40 -0.77
N ILE A 213 -12.74 -4.52 -1.77
CA ILE A 213 -11.49 -3.84 -2.18
C ILE A 213 -11.01 -2.91 -1.06
N LYS A 214 -11.89 -2.12 -0.44
CA LYS A 214 -11.55 -1.23 0.68
C LYS A 214 -10.92 -1.99 1.85
N LYS A 215 -11.49 -3.13 2.23
CA LYS A 215 -10.94 -4.00 3.29
C LYS A 215 -9.54 -4.51 2.90
N ALA A 216 -9.40 -5.07 1.69
CA ALA A 216 -8.12 -5.61 1.21
C ALA A 216 -7.03 -4.53 1.11
N THR A 217 -7.41 -3.34 0.63
CA THR A 217 -6.50 -2.19 0.48
C THR A 217 -5.96 -1.73 1.83
N LEU A 218 -6.84 -1.50 2.81
CA LEU A 218 -6.43 -1.06 4.14
C LEU A 218 -5.58 -2.10 4.88
N LEU A 219 -5.90 -3.39 4.70
CA LEU A 219 -5.10 -4.48 5.26
C LEU A 219 -3.70 -4.52 4.64
N LYS A 220 -3.60 -4.41 3.32
CA LYS A 220 -2.33 -4.41 2.58
C LYS A 220 -1.45 -3.23 3.00
N ILE A 221 -2.03 -2.03 3.10
CA ILE A 221 -1.31 -0.85 3.62
C ILE A 221 -0.83 -1.07 5.06
N ALA A 222 -1.69 -1.61 5.93
CA ALA A 222 -1.32 -1.84 7.33
C ALA A 222 -0.16 -2.83 7.46
N SER A 223 -0.17 -3.89 6.65
CA SER A 223 0.91 -4.88 6.61
C SER A 223 2.23 -4.27 6.09
N GLU A 224 2.16 -3.47 5.03
CA GLU A 224 3.35 -2.79 4.48
C GLU A 224 3.94 -1.74 5.45
N LEU A 225 3.08 -1.08 6.23
CA LEU A 225 3.49 -0.17 7.30
C LEU A 225 3.93 -0.91 8.58
N LYS A 226 3.93 -2.25 8.59
CA LYS A 226 4.28 -3.10 9.74
C LYS A 226 3.45 -2.80 10.99
N LEU A 227 2.17 -2.46 10.78
CA LEU A 227 1.19 -2.34 11.87
C LEU A 227 0.56 -3.69 12.24
N ILE A 228 0.70 -4.69 11.35
CA ILE A 228 0.14 -6.04 11.40
C ILE A 228 1.21 -7.02 10.91
#